data_AF-A0A8E1ZX39-F1
#
_entry.id   AF-A0A8E1ZX39-F1
#
_cell.length_a   1.000
_cell.length_b   1.000
_cell.length_c   1.000
_cell.angle_alpha   90.00
_cell.angle_beta   90.00
_cell.angle_gamma   90.00
#
_symmetry.space_group_name_H-M   'P 1'
#
loop_
_entity.id
_entity.type
_entity.pdbx_description
1 polymer ?
#
loop_
_entity_poly.entity_id
_entity_poly.type
_entity_poly.pdbx_seq_one_letter_code
_entity_poly.pdbx_strand_id
1 'polypeptide(L)'
;MKTIIQQRISALRESMKHFGLGAYIIPSSDPHLSEYPADCWKSRQWISGFTGSAGTVVVTADKAGLWTDSRYFLQASKELEGSGIELYKAGLPETPGIAAFLLRNLNENETVGLDGQTYSVADAVELNSVLKKKKISLDVSRDLIHAIWKDRPALPGGMLFELPIEYSGKSTRDKLDDINTKLHEAGADGIVLSALDEIAWTFNIRGNDVEYNPVVVSYAFISEEETVLFVLPGKLTSDMAKKLQAEGVILADYTKITSYLAKLKENTRLYLDPKKTNFALYNALPFSCDVIEGPSPVALLKSIKNEKEIEGFNNAMVRDGVALTRFFIWLEKSLAAGKQVTELSLSEKLADFRSKQSHYVSESFETIAGYNAHGAIVHYGATPESNAKLANDGLLLLDSGAQYFDGTTDITRTIALGEPTEAMKKDFTRVLKGHISLAKCKFPQGTRGSQLDILARKALWDNGINYMHGTGHGIGHFLNVHEGPQSIRMEENPVALQPGMVISNEPGVYRTDEYGIRIENLILVREESETEFGKFYSFETLTLFPIDRNLVITSMLSAREHAWLNRYHQLVYEKLSPFLFEEEKEWLKNKTAEL
;
A
#
# COMPACT_ATOMS: atom_id res chain seq x y z
N MET A 1 21.44 6.93 -19.86
CA MET A 1 20.01 6.72 -19.50
C MET A 1 19.06 7.56 -20.36
N LYS A 2 19.21 8.88 -20.46
CA LYS A 2 18.25 9.75 -21.20
C LYS A 2 18.06 9.39 -22.69
N THR A 3 19.16 9.12 -23.40
CA THR A 3 19.12 8.65 -24.80
C THR A 3 18.36 7.32 -24.97
N ILE A 4 18.41 6.42 -23.97
CA ILE A 4 17.69 5.14 -24.05
C ILE A 4 16.18 5.34 -23.88
N ILE A 5 15.76 6.28 -23.03
CA ILE A 5 14.34 6.60 -22.86
C ILE A 5 13.75 7.18 -24.15
N GLN A 6 14.47 8.09 -24.80
CA GLN A 6 14.06 8.64 -26.09
C GLN A 6 13.96 7.56 -27.19
N GLN A 7 14.89 6.59 -27.21
CA GLN A 7 14.83 5.45 -28.12
C GLN A 7 13.62 4.55 -27.84
N ARG A 8 13.31 4.26 -26.56
CA ARG A 8 12.14 3.45 -26.17
C ARG A 8 10.83 4.13 -26.59
N ILE A 9 10.69 5.44 -26.37
CA ILE A 9 9.52 6.23 -26.82
C ILE A 9 9.41 6.21 -28.35
N SER A 10 10.53 6.32 -29.06
CA SER A 10 10.55 6.25 -30.53
C SER A 10 10.10 4.87 -31.04
N ALA A 11 10.60 3.79 -30.46
CA ALA A 11 10.18 2.43 -30.80
C ALA A 11 8.70 2.18 -30.50
N LEU A 12 8.17 2.73 -29.40
CA LEU A 12 6.74 2.68 -29.10
C LEU A 12 5.92 3.42 -30.16
N ARG A 13 6.34 4.61 -30.60
CA ARG A 13 5.66 5.38 -31.66
C ARG A 13 5.65 4.65 -33.00
N GLU A 14 6.72 3.93 -33.34
CA GLU A 14 6.76 3.08 -34.54
C GLU A 14 5.73 1.94 -34.44
N SER A 15 5.65 1.30 -33.28
CA SER A 15 4.65 0.25 -33.00
C SER A 15 3.22 0.81 -33.07
N MET A 16 2.96 1.97 -32.44
CA MET A 16 1.68 2.67 -32.53
C MET A 16 1.28 2.96 -33.97
N LYS A 17 2.21 3.47 -34.79
CA LYS A 17 1.98 3.75 -36.22
C LYS A 17 1.64 2.48 -36.99
N HIS A 18 2.33 1.36 -36.72
CA HIS A 18 2.05 0.08 -37.35
C HIS A 18 0.62 -0.41 -37.08
N PHE A 19 0.10 -0.19 -35.88
CA PHE A 19 -1.25 -0.58 -35.48
C PHE A 19 -2.32 0.52 -35.65
N GLY A 20 -1.96 1.69 -36.18
CA GLY A 20 -2.90 2.79 -36.39
C GLY A 20 -3.42 3.44 -35.10
N LEU A 21 -2.58 3.51 -34.06
CA LEU A 21 -2.93 4.12 -32.78
C LEU A 21 -2.45 5.58 -32.71
N GLY A 22 -3.34 6.48 -32.30
CA GLY A 22 -3.02 7.91 -32.09
C GLY A 22 -2.37 8.18 -30.73
N ALA A 23 -2.68 7.36 -29.72
CA ALA A 23 -2.03 7.40 -28.41
C ALA A 23 -1.91 6.00 -27.78
N TYR A 24 -1.02 5.86 -26.80
CA TYR A 24 -0.88 4.65 -26.00
C TYR A 24 -0.71 4.99 -24.51
N ILE A 25 -1.45 4.28 -23.65
CA ILE A 25 -1.47 4.47 -22.18
C ILE A 25 -0.71 3.33 -21.51
N ILE A 26 0.15 3.68 -20.54
CA ILE A 26 1.02 2.76 -19.81
C ILE A 26 0.88 3.05 -18.30
N PRO A 27 0.02 2.32 -17.59
CA PRO A 27 -0.21 2.53 -16.15
C PRO A 27 0.92 1.95 -15.28
N SER A 28 0.83 2.18 -13.97
CA SER A 28 1.68 1.54 -12.95
C SER A 28 0.96 0.37 -12.31
N SER A 29 0.72 -0.67 -13.08
CA SER A 29 -0.08 -1.82 -12.64
C SER A 29 0.32 -3.06 -13.41
N ASP A 30 -0.11 -4.20 -12.87
CA ASP A 30 0.07 -5.53 -13.42
C ASP A 30 -1.31 -6.16 -13.69
N PRO A 31 -1.38 -7.42 -14.14
CA PRO A 31 -2.63 -8.16 -14.35
C PRO A 31 -3.55 -8.32 -13.13
N HIS A 32 -3.05 -7.96 -11.95
CA HIS A 32 -3.71 -8.09 -10.66
C HIS A 32 -3.99 -6.73 -10.01
N LEU A 33 -3.64 -5.64 -10.69
CA LEU A 33 -3.75 -4.26 -10.21
C LEU A 33 -3.07 -4.06 -8.85
N SER A 34 -1.91 -4.70 -8.69
CA SER A 34 -1.04 -4.57 -7.52
C SER A 34 -0.48 -3.14 -7.41
N GLU A 35 -0.27 -2.69 -6.17
CA GLU A 35 0.44 -1.42 -5.93
C GLU A 35 1.91 -1.50 -6.35
N TYR A 36 2.55 -2.62 -6.00
CA TYR A 36 3.93 -2.92 -6.39
C TYR A 36 3.89 -4.00 -7.48
N PRO A 37 4.11 -3.66 -8.76
CA PRO A 37 4.17 -4.66 -9.80
C PRO A 37 5.50 -5.43 -9.73
N ALA A 38 5.46 -6.73 -10.00
CA ALA A 38 6.68 -7.52 -10.21
C ALA A 38 7.48 -6.97 -11.41
N ASP A 39 8.78 -7.28 -11.49
CA ASP A 39 9.70 -6.65 -12.46
C ASP A 39 9.24 -6.76 -13.93
N CYS A 40 8.62 -7.88 -14.30
CA CYS A 40 8.09 -8.08 -15.65
C CYS A 40 6.93 -7.12 -16.00
N TRP A 41 6.30 -6.45 -15.04
CA TRP A 41 5.21 -5.48 -15.25
C TRP A 41 5.59 -4.05 -14.86
N LYS A 42 6.87 -3.78 -14.54
CA LYS A 42 7.41 -2.42 -14.34
C LYS A 42 7.53 -1.64 -15.66
N SER A 43 6.55 -1.77 -16.57
CA SER A 43 6.51 -1.18 -17.92
C SER A 43 6.62 0.34 -17.89
N ARG A 44 5.94 1.01 -16.95
CA ARG A 44 6.01 2.46 -16.78
C ARG A 44 7.41 2.92 -16.36
N GLN A 45 8.03 2.23 -15.41
CA GLN A 45 9.41 2.53 -15.00
C GLN A 45 10.38 2.29 -16.15
N TRP A 46 10.21 1.19 -16.89
CA TRP A 46 11.05 0.89 -18.05
C TRP A 46 10.91 1.93 -19.17
N ILE A 47 9.69 2.34 -19.53
CA ILE A 47 9.48 3.29 -20.64
C ILE A 47 9.91 4.72 -20.29
N SER A 48 9.81 5.13 -19.02
CA SER A 48 10.03 6.53 -18.60
C SER A 48 11.28 6.79 -17.78
N GLY A 49 11.79 5.78 -17.09
CA GLY A 49 12.83 5.93 -16.07
C GLY A 49 12.31 6.39 -14.70
N PHE A 50 11.03 6.75 -14.56
CA PHE A 50 10.44 7.18 -13.30
C PHE A 50 10.17 5.99 -12.37
N THR A 51 10.72 6.01 -11.16
CA THR A 51 10.77 4.84 -10.24
C THR A 51 9.77 4.88 -9.08
N GLY A 52 9.03 5.99 -8.87
CA GLY A 52 8.03 6.07 -7.78
C GLY A 52 6.92 5.00 -7.92
N SER A 53 6.15 4.67 -6.88
CA SER A 53 5.18 3.55 -6.98
C SER A 53 3.96 3.86 -7.85
N ALA A 54 3.54 5.13 -7.98
CA ALA A 54 2.33 5.51 -8.70
C ALA A 54 2.60 6.45 -9.88
N GLY A 55 1.98 6.17 -11.03
CA GLY A 55 1.95 7.07 -12.17
C GLY A 55 1.38 6.46 -13.44
N THR A 56 1.15 7.26 -14.48
CA THR A 56 0.71 6.76 -15.79
C THR A 56 1.37 7.55 -16.89
N VAL A 57 1.99 6.85 -17.83
CA VAL A 57 2.60 7.44 -19.02
C VAL A 57 1.61 7.39 -20.17
N VAL A 58 1.47 8.50 -20.89
CA VAL A 58 0.67 8.58 -22.12
C VAL A 58 1.57 9.11 -23.23
N VAL A 59 1.63 8.39 -24.34
CA VAL A 59 2.44 8.75 -25.51
C VAL A 59 1.52 8.98 -26.69
N THR A 60 1.68 10.10 -27.38
CA THR A 60 1.07 10.38 -28.69
C THR A 60 2.15 10.32 -29.79
N ALA A 61 1.76 10.58 -31.04
CA ALA A 61 2.69 10.67 -32.16
C ALA A 61 3.86 11.65 -31.91
N ASP A 62 3.62 12.73 -31.17
CA ASP A 62 4.54 13.85 -30.98
C ASP A 62 4.81 14.23 -29.51
N LYS A 63 3.91 13.90 -28.58
CA LYS A 63 4.01 14.21 -27.13
C LYS A 63 4.17 12.97 -26.27
N ALA A 64 4.67 13.16 -25.06
CA ALA A 64 4.69 12.16 -24.01
C ALA A 64 4.52 12.86 -22.66
N GLY A 65 3.63 12.34 -21.81
CA GLY A 65 3.35 12.88 -20.49
C GLY A 65 3.33 11.78 -19.43
N LEU A 66 3.66 12.15 -18.18
CA LEU A 66 3.56 11.29 -17.01
C LEU A 66 2.69 11.98 -15.96
N TRP A 67 1.59 11.33 -15.57
CA TRP A 67 0.73 11.76 -14.47
C TRP A 67 1.13 11.01 -13.21
N THR A 68 1.40 11.73 -12.13
CA THR A 68 1.61 11.15 -10.79
C THR A 68 1.06 12.10 -9.73
N ASP A 69 0.86 11.61 -8.51
CA ASP A 69 0.32 12.39 -7.39
C ASP A 69 1.40 13.14 -6.60
N SER A 70 0.97 13.93 -5.61
CA SER A 70 1.81 14.87 -4.88
C SER A 70 3.00 14.23 -4.14
N ARG A 71 2.94 12.93 -3.82
CA ARG A 71 4.04 12.19 -3.18
C ARG A 71 5.28 12.17 -4.06
N TYR A 72 5.11 12.25 -5.38
CA TYR A 72 6.17 12.04 -6.37
C TYR A 72 6.51 13.26 -7.22
N PHE A 73 5.94 14.44 -6.96
CA PHE A 73 6.21 15.63 -7.80
C PHE A 73 7.69 16.00 -7.88
N LEU A 74 8.39 15.97 -6.75
CA LEU A 74 9.82 16.31 -6.68
C LEU A 74 10.67 15.23 -7.37
N GLN A 75 10.41 13.96 -7.07
CA GLN A 75 11.09 12.83 -7.68
C GLN A 75 10.90 12.80 -9.19
N ALA A 76 9.65 12.86 -9.67
CA ALA A 76 9.35 12.80 -11.09
C ALA A 76 9.93 13.99 -11.86
N SER A 77 9.98 15.19 -11.26
CA SER A 77 10.61 16.36 -11.88
C SER A 77 12.11 16.11 -12.16
N LYS A 78 12.81 15.47 -11.22
CA LYS A 78 14.23 15.14 -11.34
C LYS A 78 14.49 13.97 -12.30
N GLU A 79 13.72 12.89 -12.19
CA GLU A 79 13.93 11.68 -12.98
C GLU A 79 13.55 11.85 -14.46
N LEU A 80 12.54 12.68 -14.76
CA LEU A 80 12.09 12.92 -16.14
C LEU A 80 12.91 13.99 -16.88
N GLU A 81 13.80 14.72 -16.20
CA GLU A 81 14.55 15.83 -16.79
C GLU A 81 15.35 15.37 -18.04
N GLY A 82 15.03 15.93 -19.20
CA GLY A 82 15.69 15.61 -20.47
C GLY A 82 15.30 14.26 -21.08
N SER A 83 14.30 13.57 -20.53
CA SER A 83 13.73 12.33 -21.10
C SER A 83 12.87 12.57 -22.34
N GLY A 84 12.32 13.79 -22.48
CA GLY A 84 11.29 14.12 -23.47
C GLY A 84 9.85 13.81 -23.01
N ILE A 85 9.68 13.41 -21.75
CA ILE A 85 8.38 13.18 -21.10
C ILE A 85 8.08 14.37 -20.18
N GLU A 86 6.91 14.96 -20.34
CA GLU A 86 6.44 16.09 -19.52
C GLU A 86 5.75 15.58 -18.24
N LEU A 87 6.02 16.21 -17.10
CA LEU A 87 5.35 15.89 -15.84
C LEU A 87 4.00 16.61 -15.74
N TYR A 88 2.94 15.83 -15.52
CA TYR A 88 1.60 16.30 -15.18
C TYR A 88 1.32 16.02 -13.71
N LYS A 89 1.29 17.09 -12.89
CA LYS A 89 1.07 17.01 -11.44
C LYS A 89 -0.41 16.75 -11.12
N ALA A 90 -0.80 15.48 -11.01
CA ALA A 90 -2.19 15.07 -10.86
C ALA A 90 -2.82 15.62 -9.57
N GLY A 91 -4.10 15.97 -9.62
CA GLY A 91 -4.85 16.53 -8.49
C GLY A 91 -4.74 18.05 -8.35
N LEU A 92 -3.82 18.71 -9.05
CA LEU A 92 -3.78 20.17 -9.11
C LEU A 92 -4.86 20.72 -10.07
N PRO A 93 -5.58 21.80 -9.73
CA PRO A 93 -6.67 22.34 -10.55
C PRO A 93 -6.29 22.69 -12.00
N GLU A 94 -5.05 23.09 -12.23
CA GLU A 94 -4.51 23.48 -13.53
C GLU A 94 -4.09 22.28 -14.40
N THR A 95 -3.85 21.11 -13.80
CA THR A 95 -3.35 19.93 -14.51
C THR A 95 -4.51 19.18 -15.18
N PRO A 96 -4.55 19.04 -16.52
CA PRO A 96 -5.58 18.24 -17.16
C PRO A 96 -5.42 16.77 -16.81
N GLY A 97 -6.52 16.07 -16.54
CA GLY A 97 -6.52 14.61 -16.46
C GLY A 97 -6.23 13.95 -17.82
N ILE A 98 -5.87 12.65 -17.80
CA ILE A 98 -5.50 11.88 -19.00
C ILE A 98 -6.57 11.94 -20.08
N ALA A 99 -7.84 11.74 -19.73
CA ALA A 99 -8.93 11.79 -20.71
C ALA A 99 -9.05 13.17 -21.38
N ALA A 100 -8.88 14.26 -20.62
CA ALA A 100 -8.90 15.62 -21.16
C ALA A 100 -7.68 15.88 -22.06
N PHE A 101 -6.50 15.37 -21.69
CA PHE A 101 -5.30 15.42 -22.53
C PHE A 101 -5.54 14.70 -23.87
N LEU A 102 -6.10 13.49 -23.85
CA LEU A 102 -6.38 12.73 -25.07
C LEU A 102 -7.37 13.46 -25.98
N LEU A 103 -8.47 13.99 -25.43
CA LEU A 103 -9.45 14.75 -26.20
C LEU A 103 -8.88 16.02 -26.86
N ARG A 104 -7.86 16.64 -26.26
CA ARG A 104 -7.20 17.84 -26.80
C ARG A 104 -6.20 17.52 -27.90
N ASN A 105 -5.52 16.37 -27.82
CA ASN A 105 -4.39 16.04 -28.68
C ASN A 105 -4.73 15.08 -29.83
N LEU A 106 -5.86 14.36 -29.75
CA LEU A 106 -6.29 13.42 -30.79
C LEU A 106 -7.43 13.96 -31.64
N ASN A 107 -7.51 13.54 -32.89
CA ASN A 107 -8.57 13.83 -33.83
C ASN A 107 -9.76 12.86 -33.67
N GLU A 108 -10.87 13.21 -34.30
CA GLU A 108 -12.04 12.33 -34.38
C GLU A 108 -11.69 11.03 -35.13
N ASN A 109 -12.22 9.90 -34.65
CA ASN A 109 -11.98 8.55 -35.19
C ASN A 109 -10.57 7.98 -35.01
N GLU A 110 -9.68 8.65 -34.27
CA GLU A 110 -8.43 8.03 -33.83
C GLU A 110 -8.67 6.97 -32.75
N THR A 111 -7.66 6.13 -32.53
CA THR A 111 -7.70 5.03 -31.56
C THR A 111 -6.65 5.24 -30.48
N VAL A 112 -7.06 5.11 -29.22
CA VAL A 112 -6.17 5.04 -28.05
C VAL A 112 -5.93 3.58 -27.73
N GLY A 113 -4.67 3.17 -27.64
CA GLY A 113 -4.30 1.82 -27.20
C GLY A 113 -3.95 1.75 -25.72
N LEU A 114 -4.19 0.60 -25.10
CA LEU A 114 -3.64 0.20 -23.81
C LEU A 114 -3.60 -1.34 -23.71
N ASP A 115 -2.83 -1.86 -22.75
CA ASP A 115 -2.87 -3.29 -22.41
C ASP A 115 -4.01 -3.56 -21.43
N GLY A 116 -5.08 -4.22 -21.90
CA GLY A 116 -6.26 -4.54 -21.11
C GLY A 116 -6.00 -5.47 -19.91
N GLN A 117 -4.85 -6.15 -19.86
CA GLN A 117 -4.45 -6.89 -18.66
C GLN A 117 -4.02 -5.94 -17.54
N THR A 118 -3.43 -4.79 -17.84
CA THR A 118 -2.91 -3.87 -16.81
C THR A 118 -3.88 -2.74 -16.45
N TYR A 119 -5.11 -2.76 -16.94
CA TYR A 119 -6.06 -1.67 -16.74
C TYR A 119 -7.35 -2.20 -16.13
N SER A 120 -7.88 -1.49 -15.12
CA SER A 120 -9.10 -1.93 -14.44
C SER A 120 -10.34 -1.78 -15.33
N VAL A 121 -11.38 -2.58 -15.06
CA VAL A 121 -12.66 -2.45 -15.75
C VAL A 121 -13.26 -1.06 -15.52
N ALA A 122 -13.24 -0.58 -14.26
CA ALA A 122 -13.77 0.72 -13.90
C ALA A 122 -13.10 1.85 -14.70
N ASP A 123 -11.76 1.86 -14.73
CA ASP A 123 -11.01 2.90 -15.41
C ASP A 123 -11.18 2.82 -16.94
N ALA A 124 -11.22 1.60 -17.50
CA ALA A 124 -11.41 1.40 -18.94
C ALA A 124 -12.78 1.92 -19.39
N VAL A 125 -13.83 1.59 -18.64
CA VAL A 125 -15.21 2.02 -18.92
C VAL A 125 -15.33 3.53 -18.79
N GLU A 126 -14.79 4.12 -17.72
CA GLU A 126 -14.78 5.58 -17.52
C GLU A 126 -14.07 6.28 -18.68
N LEU A 127 -12.84 5.86 -19.00
CA LEU A 127 -12.06 6.43 -20.09
C LEU A 127 -12.80 6.33 -21.43
N ASN A 128 -13.32 5.15 -21.76
CA ASN A 128 -14.06 4.91 -23.00
C ASN A 128 -15.31 5.80 -23.09
N SER A 129 -16.03 6.02 -21.98
CA SER A 129 -17.19 6.90 -21.95
C SER A 129 -16.85 8.36 -22.32
N VAL A 130 -15.65 8.82 -21.93
CA VAL A 130 -15.16 10.17 -22.24
C VAL A 130 -14.67 10.24 -23.68
N LEU A 131 -13.89 9.26 -24.15
CA LEU A 131 -13.34 9.22 -25.51
C LEU A 131 -14.43 9.15 -26.59
N LYS A 132 -15.51 8.41 -26.35
CA LYS A 132 -16.66 8.29 -27.27
C LYS A 132 -17.31 9.64 -27.60
N LYS A 133 -17.22 10.65 -26.73
CA LYS A 133 -17.75 12.01 -26.99
C LYS A 133 -17.09 12.68 -28.19
N LYS A 134 -15.87 12.26 -28.57
CA LYS A 134 -15.15 12.70 -29.77
C LYS A 134 -14.96 11.58 -30.79
N LYS A 135 -15.77 10.51 -30.69
CA LYS A 135 -15.65 9.29 -31.53
C LYS A 135 -14.23 8.69 -31.55
N ILE A 136 -13.49 8.84 -30.46
CA ILE A 136 -12.20 8.18 -30.29
C ILE A 136 -12.48 6.77 -29.76
N SER A 137 -11.84 5.78 -30.38
CA SER A 137 -11.96 4.36 -29.99
C SER A 137 -10.90 3.99 -28.95
N LEU A 138 -11.19 2.97 -28.14
CA LEU A 138 -10.24 2.38 -27.20
C LEU A 138 -9.90 0.94 -27.66
N ASP A 139 -8.64 0.67 -27.96
CA ASP A 139 -8.10 -0.66 -28.22
C ASP A 139 -7.37 -1.17 -26.97
N VAL A 140 -7.90 -2.22 -26.36
CA VAL A 140 -7.38 -2.83 -25.13
C VAL A 140 -6.67 -4.17 -25.37
N SER A 141 -6.51 -4.57 -26.63
CA SER A 141 -6.18 -5.95 -26.99
C SER A 141 -4.67 -6.23 -27.10
N ARG A 142 -3.82 -5.23 -26.84
CA ARG A 142 -2.39 -5.28 -27.20
C ARG A 142 -1.51 -4.78 -26.08
N ASP A 143 -0.48 -5.57 -25.76
CA ASP A 143 0.69 -5.11 -25.03
C ASP A 143 1.78 -4.68 -26.02
N LEU A 144 1.86 -3.38 -26.33
CA LEU A 144 2.91 -2.86 -27.21
C LEU A 144 4.29 -2.81 -26.54
N ILE A 145 4.35 -2.84 -25.21
CA ILE A 145 5.62 -2.83 -24.48
C ILE A 145 6.33 -4.15 -24.64
N HIS A 146 5.60 -5.28 -24.61
CA HIS A 146 6.15 -6.61 -24.87
C HIS A 146 6.98 -6.67 -26.16
N ALA A 147 6.51 -6.02 -27.24
CA ALA A 147 7.20 -6.06 -28.53
C ALA A 147 8.55 -5.32 -28.53
N ILE A 148 8.71 -4.28 -27.69
CA ILE A 148 9.89 -3.41 -27.68
C ILE A 148 10.84 -3.65 -26.51
N TRP A 149 10.37 -4.28 -25.42
CA TRP A 149 11.20 -4.65 -24.27
C TRP A 149 11.83 -6.04 -24.47
N LYS A 150 12.98 -6.08 -25.16
CA LYS A 150 13.64 -7.32 -25.58
C LYS A 150 14.16 -8.18 -24.42
N ASP A 151 14.60 -7.54 -23.36
CA ASP A 151 15.14 -8.13 -22.13
C ASP A 151 14.12 -8.07 -20.98
N ARG A 152 12.82 -8.20 -21.29
CA ARG A 152 11.76 -8.19 -20.29
C ARG A 152 11.92 -9.38 -19.33
N PRO A 153 11.92 -9.15 -18.01
CA PRO A 153 11.98 -10.24 -17.02
C PRO A 153 10.85 -11.26 -17.19
N ALA A 154 11.12 -12.50 -16.80
CA ALA A 154 10.10 -13.55 -16.78
C ALA A 154 9.08 -13.30 -15.65
N LEU A 155 7.95 -14.01 -15.71
CA LEU A 155 7.00 -14.04 -14.59
C LEU A 155 7.71 -14.57 -13.33
N PRO A 156 7.36 -14.03 -12.15
CA PRO A 156 7.90 -14.52 -10.88
C PRO A 156 7.66 -16.02 -10.71
N GLY A 157 8.70 -16.75 -10.30
CA GLY A 157 8.69 -18.20 -10.08
C GLY A 157 8.76 -18.59 -8.61
N GLY A 158 8.37 -17.69 -7.68
CA GLY A 158 8.42 -17.93 -6.25
C GLY A 158 7.55 -19.12 -5.85
N MET A 159 8.05 -19.94 -4.92
CA MET A 159 7.28 -21.06 -4.36
C MET A 159 6.23 -20.53 -3.40
N LEU A 160 4.98 -20.98 -3.56
CA LEU A 160 3.95 -20.74 -2.58
C LEU A 160 4.10 -21.69 -1.39
N PHE A 161 3.72 -21.20 -0.21
CA PHE A 161 3.69 -21.96 1.03
C PHE A 161 2.41 -21.67 1.81
N GLU A 162 2.05 -22.57 2.72
CA GLU A 162 0.86 -22.47 3.55
C GLU A 162 1.05 -21.46 4.69
N LEU A 163 -0.01 -20.72 5.02
CA LEU A 163 -0.19 -20.06 6.31
C LEU A 163 -1.10 -20.93 7.19
N PRO A 164 -0.56 -21.69 8.15
CA PRO A 164 -1.34 -22.61 8.97
C PRO A 164 -2.45 -21.91 9.78
N ILE A 165 -3.48 -22.68 10.13
CA ILE A 165 -4.66 -22.20 10.87
C ILE A 165 -4.32 -21.58 12.24
N GLU A 166 -3.19 -21.96 12.85
CA GLU A 166 -2.72 -21.36 14.10
C GLU A 166 -2.39 -19.87 13.98
N TYR A 167 -2.11 -19.39 12.76
CA TYR A 167 -1.88 -17.99 12.44
C TYR A 167 -3.06 -17.34 11.72
N SER A 168 -3.76 -18.08 10.84
CA SER A 168 -4.86 -17.52 10.06
C SER A 168 -6.21 -17.53 10.79
N GLY A 169 -6.37 -18.37 11.82
CA GLY A 169 -7.59 -18.49 12.63
C GLY A 169 -8.79 -19.15 11.94
N LYS A 170 -8.75 -19.34 10.61
CA LYS A 170 -9.80 -19.97 9.81
C LYS A 170 -9.21 -20.85 8.70
N SER A 171 -9.82 -22.00 8.44
CA SER A 171 -9.42 -22.86 7.34
C SER A 171 -9.77 -22.24 5.98
N THR A 172 -9.22 -22.81 4.90
CA THR A 172 -9.60 -22.42 3.53
C THR A 172 -11.07 -22.70 3.29
N ARG A 173 -11.57 -23.88 3.70
CA ARG A 173 -13.00 -24.22 3.63
C ARG A 173 -13.89 -23.18 4.30
N ASP A 174 -13.60 -22.79 5.55
CA ASP A 174 -14.44 -21.82 6.27
C ASP A 174 -14.51 -20.47 5.54
N LYS A 175 -13.39 -20.04 4.94
CA LYS A 175 -13.33 -18.80 4.16
C LYS A 175 -14.13 -18.90 2.86
N LEU A 176 -14.08 -20.04 2.17
CA LEU A 176 -14.88 -20.28 0.98
C LEU A 176 -16.39 -20.26 1.30
N ASP A 177 -16.78 -20.82 2.45
CA ASP A 177 -18.17 -20.80 2.92
C ASP A 177 -18.65 -19.37 3.26
N ASP A 178 -17.80 -18.57 3.92
CA ASP A 178 -18.07 -17.14 4.17
C ASP A 178 -18.22 -16.36 2.86
N ILE A 179 -17.36 -16.62 1.87
CA ILE A 179 -17.42 -15.98 0.55
C ILE A 179 -18.71 -16.35 -0.17
N ASN A 180 -19.04 -17.64 -0.26
CA ASN A 180 -20.28 -18.09 -0.91
C ASN A 180 -21.53 -17.52 -0.23
N THR A 181 -21.52 -17.38 1.10
CA THR A 181 -22.59 -16.67 1.82
C THR A 181 -22.76 -15.23 1.32
N LYS A 182 -21.65 -14.50 1.13
CA LYS A 182 -21.68 -13.13 0.58
C LYS A 182 -22.09 -13.07 -0.88
N LEU A 183 -21.74 -14.06 -1.68
CA LEU A 183 -22.20 -14.15 -3.07
C LEU A 183 -23.71 -14.39 -3.13
N HIS A 184 -24.25 -15.27 -2.29
CA HIS A 184 -25.68 -15.50 -2.20
C HIS A 184 -26.44 -14.25 -1.74
N GLU A 185 -25.94 -13.51 -0.74
CA GLU A 185 -26.49 -12.21 -0.33
C GLU A 185 -26.53 -11.19 -1.48
N ALA A 186 -25.51 -11.21 -2.35
CA ALA A 186 -25.42 -10.36 -3.53
C ALA A 186 -26.20 -10.89 -4.75
N GLY A 187 -26.78 -12.09 -4.66
CA GLY A 187 -27.48 -12.74 -5.78
C GLY A 187 -26.55 -13.24 -6.90
N ALA A 188 -25.28 -13.51 -6.60
CA ALA A 188 -24.28 -14.03 -7.53
C ALA A 188 -24.09 -15.55 -7.39
N ASP A 189 -23.73 -16.21 -8.49
CA ASP A 189 -23.43 -17.65 -8.56
C ASP A 189 -21.94 -17.95 -8.38
N GLY A 190 -21.08 -16.95 -8.55
CA GLY A 190 -19.63 -17.09 -8.40
C GLY A 190 -18.91 -15.76 -8.46
N ILE A 191 -17.60 -15.76 -8.19
CA ILE A 191 -16.73 -14.59 -8.25
C ILE A 191 -15.40 -14.93 -8.90
N VAL A 192 -14.84 -13.97 -9.65
CA VAL A 192 -13.45 -14.00 -10.10
C VAL A 192 -12.59 -13.13 -9.18
N LEU A 193 -11.55 -13.71 -8.59
CA LEU A 193 -10.56 -12.99 -7.80
C LEU A 193 -9.32 -12.74 -8.64
N SER A 194 -8.92 -11.46 -8.69
CA SER A 194 -7.71 -10.99 -9.37
C SER A 194 -6.69 -10.38 -8.42
N ALA A 195 -7.14 -9.78 -7.32
CA ALA A 195 -6.24 -9.20 -6.32
C ALA A 195 -5.48 -10.29 -5.57
N LEU A 196 -4.14 -10.21 -5.57
CA LEU A 196 -3.28 -11.29 -5.07
C LEU A 196 -3.41 -11.49 -3.55
N ASP A 197 -3.67 -10.43 -2.80
CA ASP A 197 -3.88 -10.45 -1.35
C ASP A 197 -5.20 -11.13 -0.96
N GLU A 198 -6.26 -10.94 -1.77
CA GLU A 198 -7.53 -11.66 -1.60
C GLU A 198 -7.34 -13.16 -1.85
N ILE A 199 -6.62 -13.53 -2.91
CA ILE A 199 -6.33 -14.94 -3.23
C ILE A 199 -5.48 -15.57 -2.13
N ALA A 200 -4.40 -14.91 -1.71
CA ALA A 200 -3.53 -15.36 -0.63
C ALA A 200 -4.30 -15.57 0.69
N TRP A 201 -5.21 -14.65 1.02
CA TRP A 201 -6.06 -14.77 2.21
C TRP A 201 -7.04 -15.95 2.10
N THR A 202 -7.76 -16.08 0.98
CA THR A 202 -8.79 -17.11 0.78
C THR A 202 -8.22 -18.51 0.92
N PHE A 203 -7.06 -18.78 0.31
CA PHE A 203 -6.49 -20.12 0.26
C PHE A 203 -5.49 -20.41 1.38
N ASN A 204 -5.29 -19.49 2.33
CA ASN A 204 -4.24 -19.59 3.34
C ASN A 204 -2.87 -19.90 2.73
N ILE A 205 -2.52 -19.19 1.65
CA ILE A 205 -1.22 -19.31 0.99
C ILE A 205 -0.48 -17.98 1.03
N ARG A 206 0.85 -18.05 0.97
CA ARG A 206 1.75 -16.91 0.87
C ARG A 206 2.86 -17.22 -0.14
N GLY A 207 3.54 -16.17 -0.59
CA GLY A 207 4.62 -16.24 -1.56
C GLY A 207 5.56 -15.06 -1.46
N ASN A 208 6.40 -14.88 -2.46
CA ASN A 208 7.35 -13.78 -2.57
C ASN A 208 7.47 -13.28 -4.02
N ASP A 209 6.38 -13.39 -4.79
CA ASP A 209 6.39 -12.98 -6.20
C ASP A 209 6.38 -11.46 -6.38
N VAL A 210 5.90 -10.74 -5.36
CA VAL A 210 5.86 -9.28 -5.32
C VAL A 210 6.73 -8.82 -4.16
N GLU A 211 7.58 -7.84 -4.43
CA GLU A 211 8.47 -7.29 -3.41
C GLU A 211 7.65 -6.73 -2.24
N TYR A 212 8.09 -7.03 -1.02
CA TYR A 212 7.47 -6.64 0.26
C TYR A 212 6.06 -7.19 0.55
N ASN A 213 5.37 -7.74 -0.44
CA ASN A 213 4.01 -8.23 -0.34
C ASN A 213 4.04 -9.76 -0.45
N PRO A 214 3.72 -10.51 0.62
CA PRO A 214 3.88 -11.96 0.67
C PRO A 214 2.79 -12.72 -0.09
N VAL A 215 2.61 -12.39 -1.37
CA VAL A 215 1.54 -12.87 -2.25
C VAL A 215 2.09 -13.71 -3.40
N VAL A 216 1.19 -14.43 -4.08
CA VAL A 216 1.52 -15.34 -5.18
C VAL A 216 0.76 -14.90 -6.42
N VAL A 217 1.45 -14.66 -7.53
CA VAL A 217 0.85 -14.37 -8.83
C VAL A 217 -0.08 -15.53 -9.23
N SER A 218 -1.38 -15.26 -9.17
CA SER A 218 -2.44 -16.24 -9.34
C SER A 218 -3.79 -15.57 -9.64
N TYR A 219 -4.74 -16.34 -10.15
CA TYR A 219 -6.16 -15.97 -10.22
C TYR A 219 -7.00 -17.02 -9.49
N ALA A 220 -8.23 -16.68 -9.11
CA ALA A 220 -9.17 -17.68 -8.64
C ALA A 220 -10.58 -17.47 -9.17
N PHE A 221 -11.31 -18.57 -9.30
CA PHE A 221 -12.75 -18.59 -9.48
C PHE A 221 -13.37 -19.36 -8.32
N ILE A 222 -14.41 -18.82 -7.70
CA ILE A 222 -15.10 -19.43 -6.55
C ILE A 222 -16.60 -19.43 -6.84
N SER A 223 -17.22 -20.59 -6.67
CA SER A 223 -18.67 -20.78 -6.64
C SER A 223 -19.04 -21.88 -5.63
N GLU A 224 -20.33 -22.15 -5.46
CA GLU A 224 -20.80 -23.31 -4.71
C GLU A 224 -20.47 -24.65 -5.40
N GLU A 225 -20.39 -24.66 -6.74
CA GLU A 225 -20.13 -25.88 -7.51
C GLU A 225 -18.65 -26.25 -7.54
N GLU A 226 -17.77 -25.26 -7.74
CA GLU A 226 -16.34 -25.49 -7.83
C GLU A 226 -15.52 -24.28 -7.39
N THR A 227 -14.30 -24.55 -6.95
CA THR A 227 -13.30 -23.54 -6.64
C THR A 227 -12.02 -23.88 -7.39
N VAL A 228 -11.55 -22.94 -8.20
CA VAL A 228 -10.37 -23.12 -9.06
C VAL A 228 -9.32 -22.08 -8.74
N LEU A 229 -8.10 -22.52 -8.42
CA LEU A 229 -6.91 -21.68 -8.26
C LEU A 229 -6.02 -21.82 -9.49
N PHE A 230 -5.80 -20.71 -10.19
CA PHE A 230 -4.94 -20.62 -11.37
C PHE A 230 -3.57 -20.11 -10.97
N VAL A 231 -2.55 -20.97 -11.07
CA VAL A 231 -1.17 -20.66 -10.64
C VAL A 231 -0.18 -21.25 -11.63
N LEU A 232 1.01 -20.65 -11.73
CA LEU A 232 2.04 -21.17 -12.64
C LEU A 232 2.47 -22.59 -12.24
N PRO A 233 2.64 -23.51 -13.21
CA PRO A 233 3.21 -24.82 -12.93
C PRO A 233 4.58 -24.71 -12.24
N GLY A 234 4.82 -25.57 -11.25
CA GLY A 234 6.07 -25.60 -10.50
C GLY A 234 6.12 -24.69 -9.27
N LYS A 235 5.11 -23.84 -9.03
CA LYS A 235 5.06 -22.97 -7.84
C LYS A 235 4.68 -23.65 -6.53
N LEU A 236 4.21 -24.88 -6.56
CA LEU A 236 3.77 -25.59 -5.36
C LEU A 236 4.35 -26.99 -5.29
N THR A 237 4.59 -27.45 -4.07
CA THR A 237 5.02 -28.83 -3.80
C THR A 237 3.85 -29.80 -3.96
N SER A 238 4.15 -31.09 -4.17
CA SER A 238 3.14 -32.14 -4.22
C SER A 238 2.28 -32.23 -2.96
N ASP A 239 2.84 -31.90 -1.79
CA ASP A 239 2.11 -31.92 -0.53
C ASP A 239 1.17 -30.73 -0.40
N MET A 240 1.59 -29.54 -0.83
CA MET A 240 0.71 -28.38 -0.87
C MET A 240 -0.43 -28.57 -1.87
N ALA A 241 -0.16 -29.21 -3.01
CA ALA A 241 -1.19 -29.56 -3.98
C ALA A 241 -2.28 -30.44 -3.35
N LYS A 242 -1.86 -31.51 -2.63
CA LYS A 242 -2.78 -32.41 -1.93
C LYS A 242 -3.59 -31.69 -0.85
N LYS A 243 -2.97 -30.78 -0.10
CA LYS A 243 -3.67 -29.98 0.92
C LYS A 243 -4.77 -29.12 0.31
N LEU A 244 -4.47 -28.35 -0.74
CA LEU A 244 -5.46 -27.53 -1.44
C LEU A 244 -6.58 -28.39 -2.05
N GLN A 245 -6.23 -29.54 -2.64
CA GLN A 245 -7.22 -30.48 -3.17
C GLN A 245 -8.12 -31.09 -2.08
N ALA A 246 -7.57 -31.36 -0.89
CA ALA A 246 -8.36 -31.82 0.26
C ALA A 246 -9.33 -30.74 0.76
N GLU A 247 -8.97 -29.47 0.61
CA GLU A 247 -9.85 -28.30 0.81
C GLU A 247 -10.85 -28.09 -0.36
N GLY A 248 -10.88 -28.98 -1.36
CA GLY A 248 -11.79 -28.91 -2.51
C GLY A 248 -11.36 -27.94 -3.61
N VAL A 249 -10.10 -27.51 -3.63
CA VAL A 249 -9.57 -26.57 -4.62
C VAL A 249 -9.02 -27.33 -5.84
N ILE A 250 -9.54 -26.98 -7.01
CA ILE A 250 -9.02 -27.44 -8.31
C ILE A 250 -7.84 -26.55 -8.68
N LEU A 251 -6.73 -27.17 -9.10
CA LEU A 251 -5.54 -26.45 -9.54
C LEU A 251 -5.48 -26.40 -11.06
N ALA A 252 -5.28 -25.20 -11.61
CA ALA A 252 -5.14 -24.96 -13.04
C ALA A 252 -3.92 -24.08 -13.34
N ASP A 253 -3.42 -24.14 -14.58
CA ASP A 253 -2.34 -23.28 -15.04
C ASP A 253 -2.81 -21.81 -15.10
N TYR A 254 -1.99 -20.89 -14.58
CA TYR A 254 -2.21 -19.44 -14.58
C TYR A 254 -2.76 -18.90 -15.92
N THR A 255 -2.24 -19.39 -17.03
CA THR A 255 -2.59 -18.95 -18.39
C THR A 255 -4.00 -19.37 -18.84
N LYS A 256 -4.68 -20.24 -18.10
CA LYS A 256 -5.98 -20.80 -18.49
C LYS A 256 -7.17 -19.96 -18.05
N ILE A 257 -6.99 -18.97 -17.17
CA ILE A 257 -8.09 -18.16 -16.62
C ILE A 257 -9.02 -17.59 -17.70
N THR A 258 -8.47 -16.93 -18.72
CA THR A 258 -9.26 -16.34 -19.82
C THR A 258 -10.07 -17.39 -20.57
N SER A 259 -9.45 -18.55 -20.86
CA SER A 259 -10.11 -19.65 -21.58
C SER A 259 -11.13 -20.41 -20.73
N TYR A 260 -11.00 -20.35 -19.40
CA TYR A 260 -11.94 -20.89 -18.44
C TYR A 260 -13.16 -19.97 -18.33
N LEU A 261 -12.93 -18.67 -18.13
CA LEU A 261 -13.99 -17.65 -18.07
C LEU A 261 -14.85 -17.65 -19.35
N ALA A 262 -14.23 -17.77 -20.52
CA ALA A 262 -14.93 -17.85 -21.81
C ALA A 262 -15.85 -19.08 -21.97
N LYS A 263 -15.79 -20.05 -21.05
CA LYS A 263 -16.58 -21.28 -21.06
C LYS A 263 -17.57 -21.36 -19.89
N LEU A 264 -17.73 -20.28 -19.11
CA LEU A 264 -18.76 -20.22 -18.09
C LEU A 264 -20.14 -20.51 -18.70
N LYS A 265 -21.00 -21.15 -17.91
CA LYS A 265 -22.35 -21.52 -18.36
C LYS A 265 -23.12 -20.26 -18.77
N GLU A 266 -24.02 -20.40 -19.73
CA GLU A 266 -24.90 -19.30 -20.12
C GLU A 266 -25.71 -18.83 -18.90
N ASN A 267 -25.89 -17.51 -18.78
CA ASN A 267 -26.64 -16.87 -17.68
C ASN A 267 -26.04 -17.04 -16.27
N THR A 268 -24.77 -17.46 -16.13
CA THR A 268 -24.07 -17.35 -14.84
C THR A 268 -24.05 -15.90 -14.37
N ARG A 269 -24.50 -15.66 -13.13
CA ARG A 269 -24.45 -14.36 -12.45
C ARG A 269 -23.09 -14.21 -11.78
N LEU A 270 -22.14 -13.59 -12.47
CA LEU A 270 -20.76 -13.47 -11.99
C LEU A 270 -20.56 -12.16 -11.21
N TYR A 271 -20.15 -12.28 -9.95
CA TYR A 271 -19.69 -11.14 -9.18
C TYR A 271 -18.28 -10.73 -9.60
N LEU A 272 -18.04 -9.43 -9.69
CA LEU A 272 -16.75 -8.87 -10.09
C LEU A 272 -16.54 -7.51 -9.43
N ASP A 273 -15.34 -7.28 -8.89
CA ASP A 273 -14.89 -5.95 -8.51
C ASP A 273 -14.28 -5.24 -9.71
N PRO A 274 -14.92 -4.18 -10.26
CA PRO A 274 -14.43 -3.53 -11.48
C PRO A 274 -13.15 -2.72 -11.24
N LYS A 275 -12.82 -2.39 -9.98
CA LYS A 275 -11.56 -1.71 -9.63
C LYS A 275 -10.41 -2.69 -9.40
N LYS A 276 -10.70 -3.97 -9.18
CA LYS A 276 -9.71 -5.02 -8.92
C LYS A 276 -9.59 -6.05 -10.03
N THR A 277 -10.48 -6.02 -11.01
CA THR A 277 -10.41 -6.91 -12.18
C THR A 277 -9.91 -6.17 -13.40
N ASN A 278 -9.01 -6.79 -14.14
CA ASN A 278 -8.52 -6.23 -15.39
C ASN A 278 -9.53 -6.40 -16.53
N PHE A 279 -9.46 -5.49 -17.50
CA PHE A 279 -10.42 -5.43 -18.59
C PHE A 279 -10.31 -6.62 -19.56
N ALA A 280 -9.14 -7.26 -19.66
CA ALA A 280 -8.97 -8.46 -20.49
C ALA A 280 -9.79 -9.66 -19.96
N LEU A 281 -9.87 -9.83 -18.64
CA LEU A 281 -10.74 -10.87 -18.03
C LEU A 281 -12.22 -10.56 -18.24
N TYR A 282 -12.62 -9.30 -18.09
CA TYR A 282 -13.99 -8.87 -18.33
C TYR A 282 -14.42 -9.14 -19.79
N ASN A 283 -13.57 -8.80 -20.77
CA ASN A 283 -13.84 -9.07 -22.18
C ASN A 283 -13.86 -10.56 -22.55
N ALA A 284 -13.26 -11.42 -21.72
CA ALA A 284 -13.27 -12.86 -21.95
C ALA A 284 -14.60 -13.52 -21.55
N LEU A 285 -15.44 -12.82 -20.78
CA LEU A 285 -16.72 -13.34 -20.32
C LEU A 285 -17.69 -13.53 -21.51
N PRO A 286 -18.45 -14.64 -21.54
CA PRO A 286 -19.54 -14.80 -22.49
C PRO A 286 -20.53 -13.65 -22.37
N PHE A 287 -21.04 -13.16 -23.52
CA PHE A 287 -22.05 -12.09 -23.54
C PHE A 287 -23.34 -12.47 -22.80
N SER A 288 -23.60 -13.77 -22.63
CA SER A 288 -24.73 -14.32 -21.87
C SER A 288 -24.54 -14.30 -20.35
N CYS A 289 -23.35 -14.00 -19.83
CA CYS A 289 -23.15 -13.88 -18.38
C CYS A 289 -23.75 -12.57 -17.86
N ASP A 290 -24.40 -12.63 -16.70
CA ASP A 290 -24.90 -11.45 -16.01
C ASP A 290 -23.83 -10.99 -15.01
N VAL A 291 -23.25 -9.81 -15.20
CA VAL A 291 -22.16 -9.32 -14.36
C VAL A 291 -22.71 -8.44 -13.25
N ILE A 292 -22.49 -8.86 -12.01
CA ILE A 292 -22.84 -8.09 -10.81
C ILE A 292 -21.58 -7.37 -10.34
N GLU A 293 -21.54 -6.06 -10.52
CA GLU A 293 -20.40 -5.23 -10.13
C GLU A 293 -20.50 -4.75 -8.68
N GLY A 294 -19.42 -4.88 -7.92
CA GLY A 294 -19.30 -4.27 -6.60
C GLY A 294 -17.98 -4.59 -5.91
N PRO A 295 -17.67 -3.93 -4.79
CA PRO A 295 -16.44 -4.20 -4.05
C PRO A 295 -16.34 -5.68 -3.67
N SER A 296 -15.15 -6.28 -3.80
CA SER A 296 -14.97 -7.69 -3.45
C SER A 296 -15.40 -7.97 -2.00
N PRO A 297 -16.26 -8.99 -1.76
CA PRO A 297 -16.61 -9.38 -0.39
C PRO A 297 -15.39 -9.89 0.38
N VAL A 298 -14.39 -10.44 -0.32
CA VAL A 298 -13.14 -10.93 0.28
C VAL A 298 -12.37 -9.78 0.93
N ALA A 299 -12.33 -8.60 0.27
CA ALA A 299 -11.68 -7.42 0.83
C ALA A 299 -12.29 -7.04 2.18
N LEU A 300 -13.63 -7.03 2.30
CA LEU A 300 -14.30 -6.74 3.57
C LEU A 300 -14.03 -7.83 4.61
N LEU A 301 -14.17 -9.11 4.24
CA LEU A 301 -13.98 -10.24 5.16
C LEU A 301 -12.57 -10.24 5.77
N LYS A 302 -11.51 -10.08 4.95
CA LYS A 302 -10.13 -10.07 5.45
C LYS A 302 -9.74 -8.79 6.20
N SER A 303 -10.46 -7.69 5.95
CA SER A 303 -10.20 -6.45 6.66
C SER A 303 -10.53 -6.52 8.15
N ILE A 304 -11.44 -7.42 8.54
CA ILE A 304 -11.91 -7.66 9.91
C ILE A 304 -11.11 -8.83 10.49
N LYS A 305 -10.09 -8.53 11.28
CA LYS A 305 -9.16 -9.53 11.80
C LYS A 305 -9.83 -10.35 12.88
N ASN A 306 -9.67 -11.67 12.82
CA ASN A 306 -10.10 -12.56 13.89
C ASN A 306 -9.10 -12.54 15.07
N GLU A 307 -9.45 -13.16 16.19
CA GLU A 307 -8.63 -13.14 17.40
C GLU A 307 -7.20 -13.69 17.20
N LYS A 308 -7.00 -14.68 16.32
CA LYS A 308 -5.66 -15.20 16.00
C LYS A 308 -4.82 -14.22 15.20
N GLU A 309 -5.44 -13.56 14.23
CA GLU A 309 -4.77 -12.51 13.46
C GLU A 309 -4.43 -11.30 14.36
N ILE A 310 -5.34 -10.91 15.27
CA ILE A 310 -5.10 -9.84 16.26
C ILE A 310 -3.97 -10.22 17.24
N GLU A 311 -3.96 -11.46 17.74
CA GLU A 311 -2.87 -11.99 18.57
C GLU A 311 -1.53 -11.91 17.83
N GLY A 312 -1.52 -12.31 16.55
CA GLY A 312 -0.37 -12.21 15.66
C GLY A 312 0.17 -10.78 15.53
N PHE A 313 -0.70 -9.81 15.22
CA PHE A 313 -0.32 -8.39 15.17
C PHE A 313 0.33 -7.92 16.48
N ASN A 314 -0.27 -8.25 17.63
CA ASN A 314 0.28 -7.88 18.93
C ASN A 314 1.70 -8.45 19.14
N ASN A 315 1.91 -9.71 18.78
CA ASN A 315 3.23 -10.36 18.87
C ASN A 315 4.24 -9.73 17.92
N ALA A 316 3.83 -9.41 16.69
CA ALA A 316 4.65 -8.71 15.70
C ALA A 316 5.09 -7.32 16.20
N MET A 317 4.17 -6.52 16.79
CA MET A 317 4.52 -5.21 17.34
C MET A 317 5.54 -5.26 18.47
N VAL A 318 5.48 -6.29 19.33
CA VAL A 318 6.47 -6.48 20.40
C VAL A 318 7.85 -6.76 19.79
N ARG A 319 7.94 -7.69 18.84
CA ARG A 319 9.21 -8.02 18.16
C ARG A 319 9.79 -6.83 17.42
N ASP A 320 8.96 -6.10 16.70
CA ASP A 320 9.40 -4.92 15.95
C ASP A 320 9.85 -3.79 16.90
N GLY A 321 9.13 -3.57 18.00
CA GLY A 321 9.52 -2.63 19.04
C GLY A 321 10.85 -2.96 19.71
N VAL A 322 11.16 -4.26 19.93
CA VAL A 322 12.47 -4.71 20.41
C VAL A 322 13.57 -4.45 19.38
N ALA A 323 13.31 -4.75 18.10
CA ALA A 323 14.26 -4.48 17.02
C ALA A 323 14.57 -2.98 16.90
N LEU A 324 13.55 -2.13 16.92
CA LEU A 324 13.67 -0.67 16.90
C LEU A 324 14.45 -0.16 18.12
N THR A 325 14.14 -0.66 19.32
CA THR A 325 14.87 -0.26 20.54
C THR A 325 16.37 -0.52 20.40
N ARG A 326 16.75 -1.71 19.94
CA ARG A 326 18.15 -2.06 19.72
C ARG A 326 18.80 -1.23 18.60
N PHE A 327 18.05 -0.98 17.53
CA PHE A 327 18.50 -0.14 16.42
C PHE A 327 18.78 1.30 16.87
N PHE A 328 17.87 1.94 17.61
CA PHE A 328 18.06 3.32 18.06
C PHE A 328 19.16 3.45 19.11
N ILE A 329 19.34 2.45 20.00
CA ILE A 329 20.52 2.39 20.87
C ILE A 329 21.81 2.33 20.05
N TRP A 330 21.85 1.51 19.00
CA TRP A 330 23.00 1.43 18.11
C TRP A 330 23.24 2.75 17.36
N LEU A 331 22.18 3.41 16.89
CA LEU A 331 22.26 4.68 16.16
C LEU A 331 22.88 5.76 17.04
N GLU A 332 22.34 5.97 18.24
CA GLU A 332 22.85 6.96 19.20
C GLU A 332 24.32 6.68 19.57
N LYS A 333 24.66 5.43 19.89
CA LYS A 333 26.06 5.04 20.19
C LYS A 333 26.98 5.25 18.99
N SER A 334 26.50 5.04 17.76
CA SER A 334 27.31 5.20 16.54
C SER A 334 27.59 6.67 16.23
N LEU A 335 26.57 7.53 16.35
CA LEU A 335 26.72 8.98 16.17
C LEU A 335 27.60 9.59 17.26
N ALA A 336 27.44 9.19 18.52
CA ALA A 336 28.29 9.62 19.63
C ALA A 336 29.76 9.22 19.46
N ALA A 337 30.02 8.06 18.83
CA ALA A 337 31.37 7.59 18.50
C ALA A 337 31.95 8.21 17.22
N GLY A 338 31.23 9.13 16.56
CA GLY A 338 31.66 9.76 15.31
C GLY A 338 31.72 8.82 14.11
N LYS A 339 30.98 7.70 14.13
CA LYS A 339 30.90 6.79 12.97
C LYS A 339 30.11 7.46 11.85
N GLN A 340 30.51 7.19 10.61
CA GLN A 340 29.73 7.64 9.46
C GLN A 340 28.49 6.75 9.31
N VAL A 341 27.33 7.34 9.59
CA VAL A 341 26.01 6.76 9.35
C VAL A 341 25.34 7.57 8.24
N THR A 342 24.77 6.88 7.27
CA THR A 342 24.06 7.46 6.14
C THR A 342 22.64 6.90 6.03
N GLU A 343 21.77 7.56 5.28
CA GLU A 343 20.39 7.12 5.06
C GLU A 343 20.29 5.66 4.58
N LEU A 344 21.07 5.26 3.57
CA LEU A 344 21.12 3.87 3.09
C LEU A 344 21.57 2.90 4.19
N SER A 345 22.61 3.25 4.94
CA SER A 345 23.13 2.37 6.00
C SER A 345 22.14 2.20 7.16
N LEU A 346 21.22 3.15 7.37
CA LEU A 346 20.15 3.01 8.36
C LEU A 346 19.17 1.93 7.93
N SER A 347 18.72 1.94 6.67
CA SER A 347 17.79 0.95 6.14
C SER A 347 18.37 -0.46 6.28
N GLU A 348 19.61 -0.67 5.84
CA GLU A 348 20.31 -1.96 5.97
C GLU A 348 20.45 -2.38 7.43
N LYS A 349 20.77 -1.43 8.32
CA LYS A 349 20.99 -1.76 9.73
C LYS A 349 19.70 -2.08 10.46
N LEU A 350 18.60 -1.40 10.15
CA LEU A 350 17.30 -1.71 10.72
C LEU A 350 16.81 -3.09 10.27
N ALA A 351 16.96 -3.42 8.99
CA ALA A 351 16.72 -4.76 8.46
C ALA A 351 17.53 -5.84 9.20
N ASP A 352 18.81 -5.58 9.48
CA ASP A 352 19.67 -6.45 10.29
C ASP A 352 19.15 -6.64 11.73
N PHE A 353 18.52 -5.64 12.36
CA PHE A 353 17.91 -5.82 13.68
C PHE A 353 16.58 -6.57 13.66
N ARG A 354 15.77 -6.34 12.62
CA ARG A 354 14.49 -7.02 12.41
C ARG A 354 14.67 -8.49 12.06
N SER A 355 15.67 -8.83 11.22
CA SER A 355 15.98 -10.21 10.84
C SER A 355 16.44 -11.11 11.98
N LYS A 356 16.84 -10.52 13.11
CA LYS A 356 17.17 -11.25 14.35
C LYS A 356 15.94 -11.60 15.20
N GLN A 357 14.76 -11.05 14.88
CA GLN A 357 13.52 -11.37 15.57
C GLN A 357 12.93 -12.67 15.01
N SER A 358 12.24 -13.44 15.86
CA SER A 358 11.54 -14.63 15.41
C SER A 358 10.43 -14.29 14.42
N HIS A 359 10.14 -15.21 13.50
CA HIS A 359 9.11 -15.07 12.46
C HIS A 359 9.32 -13.93 11.45
N TYR A 360 10.45 -13.21 11.47
CA TYR A 360 10.76 -12.25 10.41
C TYR A 360 10.81 -12.92 9.04
N VAL A 361 10.22 -12.28 8.04
CA VAL A 361 10.20 -12.75 6.64
C VAL A 361 10.91 -11.75 5.73
N SER A 362 10.48 -10.50 5.76
CA SER A 362 11.04 -9.40 4.97
C SER A 362 10.62 -8.06 5.56
N GLU A 363 11.07 -6.97 4.97
CA GLU A 363 10.46 -5.66 5.09
C GLU A 363 9.04 -5.67 4.48
N SER A 364 8.15 -4.81 4.97
CA SER A 364 6.78 -4.65 4.41
C SER A 364 6.67 -3.54 3.36
N PHE A 365 7.72 -2.72 3.23
CA PHE A 365 7.95 -1.75 2.15
C PHE A 365 9.41 -1.25 2.22
N GLU A 366 9.85 -0.51 1.21
CA GLU A 366 11.18 0.14 1.21
C GLU A 366 11.29 1.15 2.37
N THR A 367 12.29 1.00 3.22
CA THR A 367 12.49 1.92 4.36
C THR A 367 12.78 3.34 3.89
N ILE A 368 11.96 4.28 4.34
CA ILE A 368 12.11 5.72 4.12
C ILE A 368 12.94 6.28 5.28
N ALA A 369 14.21 6.58 5.01
CA ALA A 369 15.11 7.25 5.95
C ALA A 369 15.45 8.66 5.43
N GLY A 370 14.63 9.65 5.77
CA GLY A 370 14.77 11.03 5.30
C GLY A 370 15.45 11.93 6.34
N TYR A 371 16.70 12.30 6.09
CA TYR A 371 17.44 13.26 6.91
C TYR A 371 17.20 14.70 6.45
N ASN A 372 16.80 15.59 7.36
CA ASN A 372 16.48 17.00 7.08
C ASN A 372 15.58 17.14 5.85
N ALA A 373 16.02 17.88 4.82
CA ALA A 373 15.26 18.18 3.61
C ALA A 373 14.67 16.93 2.93
N HIS A 374 15.35 15.77 3.02
CA HIS A 374 14.84 14.51 2.47
C HIS A 374 13.60 14.00 3.20
N GLY A 375 13.45 14.30 4.50
CA GLY A 375 12.24 13.99 5.25
C GLY A 375 10.99 14.70 4.71
N ALA A 376 11.15 15.81 3.98
CA ALA A 376 10.04 16.52 3.34
C ALA A 376 9.52 15.84 2.06
N ILE A 377 10.21 14.81 1.57
CA ILE A 377 9.81 14.01 0.41
C ILE A 377 9.05 12.79 0.95
N VAL A 378 7.73 12.77 0.76
CA VAL A 378 6.81 11.85 1.47
C VAL A 378 7.21 10.38 1.34
N HIS A 379 7.52 9.93 0.12
CA HIS A 379 8.00 8.58 -0.19
C HIS A 379 9.48 8.63 -0.67
N TYR A 380 10.36 9.14 0.19
CA TYR A 380 11.80 9.18 -0.11
C TYR A 380 12.46 7.81 -0.03
N GLY A 381 12.98 7.31 -1.15
CA GLY A 381 13.95 6.22 -1.19
C GLY A 381 15.36 6.78 -1.42
N ALA A 382 16.29 6.51 -0.51
CA ALA A 382 17.67 6.94 -0.68
C ALA A 382 18.34 6.18 -1.84
N THR A 383 19.10 6.90 -2.65
CA THR A 383 19.92 6.34 -3.73
C THR A 383 21.40 6.53 -3.40
N PRO A 384 22.34 5.79 -4.01
CA PRO A 384 23.78 6.08 -3.83
C PRO A 384 24.12 7.55 -4.07
N GLU A 385 23.42 8.22 -4.98
CA GLU A 385 23.60 9.63 -5.32
C GLU A 385 22.97 10.60 -4.31
N SER A 386 21.85 10.24 -3.67
CA SER A 386 21.16 11.08 -2.67
C SER A 386 21.49 10.74 -1.23
N ASN A 387 22.24 9.67 -0.98
CA ASN A 387 22.54 9.11 0.34
C ASN A 387 23.21 10.14 1.29
N ALA A 388 22.41 10.82 2.11
CA ALA A 388 22.91 11.84 3.02
C ALA A 388 23.65 11.22 4.20
N LYS A 389 24.72 11.89 4.65
CA LYS A 389 25.40 11.56 5.90
C LYS A 389 24.66 12.24 7.06
N LEU A 390 24.36 11.47 8.09
CA LEU A 390 23.77 12.00 9.31
C LEU A 390 24.82 12.78 10.12
N ALA A 391 24.36 13.83 10.77
CA ALA A 391 25.10 14.58 11.78
C ALA A 391 24.24 14.70 13.05
N ASN A 392 24.86 15.14 14.17
CA ASN A 392 24.14 15.44 15.42
C ASN A 392 23.38 16.77 15.33
N ASP A 393 22.56 16.93 14.30
CA ASP A 393 21.80 18.14 14.00
C ASP A 393 20.53 17.78 13.20
N GLY A 394 19.48 18.57 13.40
CA GLY A 394 18.24 18.45 12.63
C GLY A 394 17.40 17.21 12.94
N LEU A 395 16.59 16.81 11.97
CA LEU A 395 15.59 15.74 12.11
C LEU A 395 15.91 14.54 11.23
N LEU A 396 15.64 13.35 11.75
CA LEU A 396 15.53 12.11 10.98
C LEU A 396 14.09 11.63 11.03
N LEU A 397 13.45 11.57 9.86
CA LEU A 397 12.20 10.84 9.67
C LEU A 397 12.57 9.42 9.23
N LEU A 398 12.14 8.43 10.00
CA LEU A 398 12.33 7.02 9.69
C LEU A 398 10.97 6.33 9.66
N ASP A 399 10.57 5.93 8.47
CA ASP A 399 9.36 5.16 8.20
C ASP A 399 9.71 3.81 7.60
N SER A 400 9.21 2.75 8.24
CA SER A 400 9.67 1.40 7.96
C SER A 400 8.72 0.36 8.57
N GLY A 401 8.65 -0.82 7.95
CA GLY A 401 7.89 -1.93 8.51
C GLY A 401 8.47 -3.29 8.14
N ALA A 402 7.88 -4.35 8.68
CA ALA A 402 8.29 -5.72 8.42
C ALA A 402 7.08 -6.66 8.25
N GLN A 403 7.28 -7.67 7.41
CA GLN A 403 6.49 -8.88 7.37
C GLN A 403 7.03 -9.86 8.41
N TYR A 404 6.18 -10.20 9.37
CA TYR A 404 6.34 -11.37 10.22
C TYR A 404 5.35 -12.44 9.76
N PHE A 405 5.68 -13.70 9.98
CA PHE A 405 4.81 -14.83 9.60
C PHE A 405 3.40 -14.74 10.20
N ASP A 406 3.25 -13.99 11.30
CA ASP A 406 2.04 -13.78 12.07
C ASP A 406 1.63 -12.30 12.13
N GLY A 407 2.11 -11.43 11.24
CA GLY A 407 1.64 -10.04 11.21
C GLY A 407 2.46 -9.12 10.32
N THR A 408 1.92 -7.95 10.02
CA THR A 408 2.61 -6.91 9.24
C THR A 408 2.76 -5.67 10.10
N THR A 409 3.93 -5.04 10.09
CA THR A 409 4.17 -3.78 10.81
C THR A 409 4.34 -2.62 9.85
N ASP A 410 3.98 -1.45 10.37
CA ASP A 410 4.16 -0.15 9.74
C ASP A 410 4.35 0.89 10.84
N ILE A 411 5.41 1.68 10.75
CA ILE A 411 5.77 2.65 11.78
C ILE A 411 6.72 3.72 11.24
N THR A 412 6.23 4.94 11.31
CA THR A 412 7.05 6.15 11.25
C THR A 412 7.38 6.76 12.61
N ARG A 413 8.66 7.10 12.81
CA ARG A 413 9.13 8.02 13.86
C ARG A 413 9.96 9.14 13.27
N THR A 414 9.67 10.36 13.72
CA THR A 414 10.57 11.49 13.53
C THR A 414 11.31 11.75 14.83
N ILE A 415 12.65 11.77 14.80
CA ILE A 415 13.50 12.00 15.97
C ILE A 415 14.42 13.21 15.76
N ALA A 416 14.82 13.85 16.85
CA ALA A 416 15.86 14.87 16.84
C ALA A 416 17.25 14.22 16.94
N LEU A 417 18.16 14.55 16.02
CA LEU A 417 19.58 14.13 16.10
C LEU A 417 20.47 15.17 16.80
N GLY A 418 19.95 16.38 17.03
CA GLY A 418 20.59 17.47 17.77
C GLY A 418 19.54 18.33 18.47
N GLU A 419 19.86 19.60 18.74
CA GLU A 419 18.88 20.54 19.32
C GLU A 419 17.85 20.97 18.26
N PRO A 420 16.56 20.63 18.41
CA PRO A 420 15.56 20.98 17.42
C PRO A 420 15.17 22.46 17.49
N THR A 421 14.91 23.07 16.33
CA THR A 421 14.43 24.45 16.29
C THR A 421 13.00 24.58 16.83
N GLU A 422 12.62 25.79 17.27
CA GLU A 422 11.25 26.07 17.71
C GLU A 422 10.20 25.81 16.60
N ALA A 423 10.56 25.98 15.33
CA ALA A 423 9.67 25.67 14.21
C ALA A 423 9.41 24.16 14.10
N MET A 424 10.48 23.35 14.15
CA MET A 424 10.41 21.88 14.16
C MET A 424 9.54 21.38 15.31
N LYS A 425 9.77 21.89 16.54
CA LYS A 425 9.00 21.49 17.72
C LYS A 425 7.53 21.87 17.63
N LYS A 426 7.20 23.05 17.10
CA LYS A 426 5.80 23.48 16.89
C LYS A 426 5.09 22.60 15.87
N ASP A 427 5.71 22.31 14.74
CA ASP A 427 5.13 21.44 13.72
C ASP A 427 4.97 20.01 14.25
N PHE A 428 5.99 19.47 14.94
CA PHE A 428 5.91 18.14 15.55
C PHE A 428 4.79 18.04 16.58
N THR A 429 4.68 19.04 17.45
CA THR A 429 3.64 19.06 18.47
C THR A 429 2.24 19.13 17.85
N ARG A 430 2.04 19.85 16.73
CA ARG A 430 0.75 19.85 16.02
C ARG A 430 0.42 18.50 15.40
N VAL A 431 1.39 17.85 14.76
CA VAL A 431 1.24 16.49 14.22
C VAL A 431 0.87 15.52 15.34
N LEU A 432 1.58 15.58 16.47
CA LEU A 432 1.30 14.76 17.64
C LEU A 432 -0.10 14.98 18.19
N LYS A 433 -0.58 16.23 18.27
CA LYS A 433 -1.97 16.53 18.69
C LYS A 433 -2.99 15.86 17.77
N GLY A 434 -2.76 15.90 16.46
CA GLY A 434 -3.57 15.19 15.48
C GLY A 434 -3.59 13.68 15.72
N HIS A 435 -2.39 13.08 15.85
CA HIS A 435 -2.21 11.65 16.10
C HIS A 435 -2.96 11.20 17.37
N ILE A 436 -2.80 11.95 18.47
CA ILE A 436 -3.48 11.67 19.75
C ILE A 436 -5.00 11.84 19.63
N SER A 437 -5.45 12.88 18.92
CA SER A 437 -6.89 13.16 18.76
C SER A 437 -7.59 12.00 18.05
N LEU A 438 -6.96 11.43 17.02
CA LEU A 438 -7.51 10.26 16.33
C LEU A 438 -7.42 9.00 17.21
N ALA A 439 -6.25 8.72 17.80
CA ALA A 439 -6.03 7.52 18.63
C ALA A 439 -6.97 7.41 19.84
N LYS A 440 -7.51 8.53 20.33
CA LYS A 440 -8.45 8.57 21.47
C LYS A 440 -9.91 8.66 21.08
N CYS A 441 -10.21 8.68 19.79
CA CYS A 441 -11.57 8.88 19.31
C CYS A 441 -12.48 7.74 19.79
N LYS A 442 -13.68 8.10 20.26
CA LYS A 442 -14.81 7.18 20.43
C LYS A 442 -15.88 7.63 19.44
N PHE A 443 -16.41 6.71 18.65
CA PHE A 443 -17.30 7.03 17.53
C PHE A 443 -18.44 6.01 17.41
N PRO A 444 -19.63 6.41 16.94
CA PRO A 444 -20.76 5.49 16.82
C PRO A 444 -20.52 4.47 15.69
N GLN A 445 -21.12 3.29 15.83
CA GLN A 445 -21.19 2.28 14.77
C GLN A 445 -21.72 2.90 13.47
N GLY A 446 -21.12 2.51 12.33
CA GLY A 446 -21.47 3.05 11.02
C GLY A 446 -20.63 4.26 10.58
N THR A 447 -19.75 4.76 11.46
CA THR A 447 -18.81 5.84 11.13
C THR A 447 -17.80 5.39 10.07
N ARG A 448 -17.59 6.23 9.06
CA ARG A 448 -16.59 6.06 7.98
C ARG A 448 -15.31 6.79 8.35
N GLY A 449 -14.18 6.32 7.83
CA GLY A 449 -12.89 6.97 8.12
C GLY A 449 -12.79 8.41 7.62
N SER A 450 -13.51 8.79 6.55
CA SER A 450 -13.56 10.18 6.07
C SER A 450 -14.13 11.16 7.09
N GLN A 451 -14.99 10.69 8.00
CA GLN A 451 -15.58 11.50 9.06
C GLN A 451 -14.60 11.72 10.23
N LEU A 452 -13.55 10.90 10.34
CA LEU A 452 -12.56 10.95 11.43
C LEU A 452 -11.24 11.60 11.01
N ASP A 453 -10.93 11.68 9.71
CA ASP A 453 -9.68 12.25 9.17
C ASP A 453 -9.40 13.69 9.68
N ILE A 454 -10.44 14.50 9.85
CA ILE A 454 -10.32 15.85 10.41
C ILE A 454 -9.68 15.90 11.80
N LEU A 455 -9.82 14.84 12.61
CA LEU A 455 -9.23 14.80 13.96
C LEU A 455 -7.70 14.88 13.91
N ALA A 456 -7.09 14.28 12.90
CA ALA A 456 -5.65 14.30 12.71
C ALA A 456 -5.16 15.63 12.08
N ARG A 457 -6.03 16.34 11.37
CA ARG A 457 -5.70 17.59 10.67
C ARG A 457 -5.97 18.86 11.46
N LYS A 458 -6.91 18.82 12.40
CA LYS A 458 -7.45 20.03 13.04
C LYS A 458 -6.37 20.97 13.58
N ALA A 459 -5.40 20.45 14.33
CA ALA A 459 -4.34 21.27 14.91
C ALA A 459 -3.44 21.94 13.84
N LEU A 460 -3.28 21.30 12.68
CA LEU A 460 -2.55 21.85 11.53
C LEU A 460 -3.40 22.89 10.79
N TRP A 461 -4.67 22.60 10.54
CA TRP A 461 -5.59 23.50 9.83
C TRP A 461 -5.84 24.80 10.57
N ASP A 462 -5.94 24.75 11.91
CA ASP A 462 -6.04 25.95 12.76
C ASP A 462 -4.82 26.89 12.58
N ASN A 463 -3.75 26.43 11.93
CA ASN A 463 -2.52 27.18 11.62
C ASN A 463 -2.25 27.31 10.10
N GLY A 464 -3.21 26.96 9.24
CA GLY A 464 -3.04 27.02 7.78
C GLY A 464 -2.03 26.03 7.20
N ILE A 465 -1.79 24.91 7.90
CA ILE A 465 -0.87 23.84 7.48
C ILE A 465 -1.70 22.61 7.08
N ASN A 466 -1.25 21.87 6.06
CA ASN A 466 -1.89 20.60 5.66
C ASN A 466 -0.84 19.58 5.17
N TYR A 467 -1.22 18.31 5.12
CA TYR A 467 -0.49 17.23 4.43
C TYR A 467 -1.37 16.63 3.34
N MET A 468 -0.77 16.18 2.23
CA MET A 468 -1.48 15.84 1.00
C MET A 468 -1.64 14.33 0.76
N HIS A 469 -1.57 13.52 1.83
CA HIS A 469 -1.88 12.10 1.83
C HIS A 469 -3.01 11.78 2.82
N GLY A 470 -3.53 10.56 2.81
CA GLY A 470 -4.50 10.07 3.79
C GLY A 470 -3.92 10.05 5.21
N THR A 471 -4.78 10.11 6.21
CA THR A 471 -4.37 9.98 7.62
C THR A 471 -4.06 8.54 8.01
N GLY A 472 -4.60 7.57 7.28
CA GLY A 472 -4.22 6.17 7.41
C GLY A 472 -4.92 5.23 6.44
N HIS A 473 -4.40 4.02 6.35
CA HIS A 473 -4.86 2.91 5.51
C HIS A 473 -4.99 1.63 6.34
N GLY A 474 -5.78 0.66 5.89
CA GLY A 474 -5.82 -0.64 6.55
C GLY A 474 -4.49 -1.40 6.40
N ILE A 475 -4.25 -2.37 7.29
CA ILE A 475 -3.04 -3.21 7.30
C ILE A 475 -3.45 -4.68 7.20
N GLY A 476 -2.83 -5.43 6.29
CA GLY A 476 -3.05 -6.87 6.11
C GLY A 476 -2.31 -7.72 7.13
N HIS A 477 -2.83 -8.91 7.45
CA HIS A 477 -2.17 -9.85 8.36
C HIS A 477 -1.20 -10.76 7.58
N PHE A 478 0.10 -10.46 7.71
CA PHE A 478 1.16 -11.06 6.87
C PHE A 478 0.76 -10.97 5.39
N LEU A 479 0.36 -9.78 4.96
CA LEU A 479 -0.17 -9.44 3.63
C LEU A 479 0.28 -8.02 3.28
N ASN A 480 -0.38 -7.36 2.34
CA ASN A 480 -0.05 -5.99 1.96
C ASN A 480 -0.09 -5.04 3.17
N VAL A 481 0.93 -4.20 3.29
CA VAL A 481 0.95 -3.13 4.30
C VAL A 481 -0.16 -2.10 4.03
N HIS A 482 -0.44 -1.82 2.75
CA HIS A 482 -1.61 -1.06 2.33
C HIS A 482 -2.76 -2.00 1.95
N GLU A 483 -3.69 -2.19 2.89
CA GLU A 483 -4.85 -3.07 2.73
C GLU A 483 -6.17 -2.29 2.83
N GLY A 484 -6.99 -2.37 1.78
CA GLY A 484 -8.37 -1.89 1.81
C GLY A 484 -9.36 -2.93 2.39
N PRO A 485 -10.66 -2.58 2.46
CA PRO A 485 -11.27 -1.43 1.80
C PRO A 485 -11.43 -0.20 2.71
N GLN A 486 -11.20 -0.33 4.03
CA GLN A 486 -11.22 0.77 4.98
C GLN A 486 -9.98 1.69 4.84
N SER A 487 -10.18 2.98 5.09
CA SER A 487 -9.11 3.98 5.18
C SER A 487 -9.61 5.20 5.93
N ILE A 488 -8.69 6.01 6.46
CA ILE A 488 -8.97 7.30 7.09
C ILE A 488 -8.31 8.38 6.24
N ARG A 489 -9.10 9.07 5.43
CA ARG A 489 -8.61 10.07 4.45
C ARG A 489 -9.69 11.10 4.15
N MET A 490 -9.33 12.21 3.51
CA MET A 490 -10.30 13.26 3.17
C MET A 490 -11.32 12.81 2.13
N GLU A 491 -10.89 11.96 1.18
CA GLU A 491 -11.73 11.46 0.11
C GLU A 491 -12.80 10.51 0.65
N GLU A 492 -13.99 10.60 0.08
CA GLU A 492 -15.10 9.79 0.53
C GLU A 492 -14.84 8.30 0.28
N ASN A 493 -14.99 7.52 1.34
CA ASN A 493 -14.94 6.07 1.32
C ASN A 493 -16.17 5.54 2.05
N PRO A 494 -17.10 4.85 1.36
CA PRO A 494 -18.37 4.45 1.97
C PRO A 494 -18.24 3.35 3.03
N VAL A 495 -17.06 2.74 3.18
CA VAL A 495 -16.79 1.66 4.13
C VAL A 495 -16.82 2.19 5.57
N ALA A 496 -17.75 1.66 6.37
CA ALA A 496 -17.78 1.91 7.81
C ALA A 496 -16.65 1.15 8.52
N LEU A 497 -16.05 1.77 9.52
CA LEU A 497 -15.05 1.13 10.38
C LEU A 497 -15.74 0.11 11.30
N GLN A 498 -15.15 -1.08 11.42
CA GLN A 498 -15.69 -2.19 12.20
C GLN A 498 -14.64 -2.75 13.17
N PRO A 499 -15.05 -3.27 14.35
CA PRO A 499 -14.16 -3.95 15.26
C PRO A 499 -13.35 -5.05 14.56
N GLY A 500 -12.07 -5.16 14.87
CA GLY A 500 -11.16 -6.08 14.16
C GLY A 500 -10.38 -5.43 13.01
N MET A 501 -10.76 -4.24 12.52
CA MET A 501 -9.96 -3.54 11.52
C MET A 501 -8.70 -2.93 12.12
N VAL A 502 -7.54 -3.27 11.54
CA VAL A 502 -6.24 -2.64 11.82
C VAL A 502 -5.96 -1.57 10.77
N ILE A 503 -5.55 -0.37 11.20
CA ILE A 503 -5.37 0.83 10.36
C ILE A 503 -4.14 1.61 10.84
N SER A 504 -3.38 2.25 9.96
CA SER A 504 -2.38 3.26 10.35
C SER A 504 -3.04 4.56 10.85
N ASN A 505 -2.29 5.32 11.64
CA ASN A 505 -2.61 6.67 12.10
C ASN A 505 -1.35 7.51 12.00
N GLU A 506 -1.18 8.17 10.85
CA GLU A 506 0.10 8.67 10.34
C GLU A 506 0.04 10.14 9.88
N PRO A 507 -0.50 11.10 10.66
CA PRO A 507 -0.45 12.50 10.27
C PRO A 507 0.99 12.99 10.08
N GLY A 508 1.17 14.00 9.23
CA GLY A 508 2.48 14.57 8.97
C GLY A 508 2.47 16.04 8.57
N VAL A 509 3.67 16.60 8.42
CA VAL A 509 3.96 17.94 7.87
C VAL A 509 5.28 17.85 7.11
N TYR A 510 5.33 18.44 5.92
CA TYR A 510 6.50 18.41 5.06
C TYR A 510 6.86 19.84 4.65
N ARG A 511 8.00 20.34 5.13
CA ARG A 511 8.57 21.65 4.79
C ARG A 511 9.62 21.44 3.71
N THR A 512 9.26 21.70 2.46
CA THR A 512 10.13 21.51 1.29
C THR A 512 11.51 22.14 1.53
N ASP A 513 12.56 21.39 1.22
CA ASP A 513 13.96 21.77 1.39
C ASP A 513 14.44 21.99 2.84
N GLU A 514 13.59 21.73 3.85
CA GLU A 514 13.93 21.93 5.26
C GLU A 514 13.87 20.62 6.06
N TYR A 515 12.67 20.08 6.28
CA TYR A 515 12.43 18.89 7.09
C TYR A 515 11.03 18.31 6.86
N GLY A 516 10.84 17.04 7.22
CA GLY A 516 9.52 16.45 7.33
C GLY A 516 9.31 15.76 8.67
N ILE A 517 8.04 15.66 9.04
CA ILE A 517 7.58 15.07 10.29
C ILE A 517 6.40 14.17 9.96
N ARG A 518 6.46 12.93 10.42
CA ARG A 518 5.32 12.00 10.47
C ARG A 518 5.40 11.20 11.77
N ILE A 519 4.23 10.96 12.36
CA ILE A 519 4.09 10.16 13.58
C ILE A 519 3.04 9.10 13.31
N GLU A 520 3.47 7.85 13.27
CA GLU A 520 2.61 6.76 12.85
C GLU A 520 2.59 5.62 13.85
N ASN A 521 1.38 5.14 14.12
CA ASN A 521 1.13 3.89 14.81
C ASN A 521 0.00 3.16 14.10
N LEU A 522 0.02 1.85 14.19
CA LEU A 522 -1.13 1.02 13.91
C LEU A 522 -2.12 1.06 15.07
N ILE A 523 -3.38 1.18 14.74
CA ILE A 523 -4.53 1.20 15.63
C ILE A 523 -5.56 0.14 15.23
N LEU A 524 -6.17 -0.49 16.22
CA LEU A 524 -7.19 -1.52 16.07
C LEU A 524 -8.54 -0.97 16.52
N VAL A 525 -9.56 -1.10 15.67
CA VAL A 525 -10.94 -0.76 16.06
C VAL A 525 -11.43 -1.79 17.08
N ARG A 526 -11.95 -1.29 18.22
CA ARG A 526 -12.53 -2.09 19.30
C ARG A 526 -13.96 -1.67 19.58
N GLU A 527 -14.76 -2.61 20.08
CA GLU A 527 -16.00 -2.25 20.77
C GLU A 527 -15.67 -1.45 22.03
N GLU A 528 -16.43 -0.39 22.29
CA GLU A 528 -16.17 0.51 23.41
C GLU A 528 -17.33 0.49 24.42
N SER A 529 -18.53 0.84 23.98
CA SER A 529 -19.71 0.92 24.85
C SER A 529 -21.00 0.85 24.04
N GLU A 530 -22.09 0.50 24.71
CA GLU A 530 -23.44 0.61 24.17
C GLU A 530 -24.26 1.49 25.11
N THR A 531 -24.95 2.49 24.54
CA THR A 531 -25.73 3.49 25.28
C THR A 531 -27.09 3.66 24.62
N GLU A 532 -27.94 4.57 25.13
CA GLU A 532 -29.20 4.93 24.47
C GLU A 532 -29.03 5.48 23.04
N PHE A 533 -27.81 5.92 22.69
CA PHE A 533 -27.43 6.41 21.36
C PHE A 533 -26.83 5.32 20.44
N GLY A 534 -26.90 4.05 20.85
CA GLY A 534 -26.40 2.91 20.10
C GLY A 534 -24.99 2.48 20.50
N LYS A 535 -24.38 1.62 19.67
CA LYS A 535 -23.03 1.08 19.87
C LYS A 535 -21.97 2.10 19.47
N PHE A 536 -20.92 2.17 20.27
CA PHE A 536 -19.74 2.97 20.03
C PHE A 536 -18.51 2.08 19.94
N TYR A 537 -17.58 2.52 19.10
CA TYR A 537 -16.26 1.94 18.89
C TYR A 537 -15.18 2.92 19.32
N SER A 538 -13.97 2.41 19.50
CA SER A 538 -12.77 3.16 19.82
C SER A 538 -11.54 2.55 19.15
N PHE A 539 -10.37 3.13 19.39
CA PHE A 539 -9.10 2.62 18.89
C PHE A 539 -8.19 2.15 20.02
N GLU A 540 -7.61 0.97 19.86
CA GLU A 540 -6.48 0.45 20.63
C GLU A 540 -5.19 0.70 19.84
N THR A 541 -4.15 1.27 20.47
CA THR A 541 -2.84 1.45 19.81
C THR A 541 -2.03 0.16 19.88
N LEU A 542 -1.59 -0.34 18.73
CA LEU A 542 -0.82 -1.58 18.62
C LEU A 542 0.69 -1.32 18.59
N THR A 543 1.15 -0.32 17.84
CA THR A 543 2.59 -0.06 17.64
C THR A 543 3.31 0.33 18.93
N LEU A 544 4.44 -0.32 19.20
CA LEU A 544 5.20 -0.18 20.44
C LEU A 544 6.59 0.43 20.20
N PHE A 545 6.70 1.76 20.22
CA PHE A 545 7.99 2.43 20.25
C PHE A 545 7.85 3.89 20.75
N PRO A 546 8.79 4.43 21.54
CA PRO A 546 8.65 5.78 22.10
C PRO A 546 8.48 6.86 21.02
N ILE A 547 7.72 7.90 21.36
CA ILE A 547 7.63 9.15 20.58
C ILE A 547 8.65 10.13 21.19
N ASP A 548 9.46 10.78 20.36
CA ASP A 548 10.55 11.64 20.83
C ASP A 548 10.04 12.85 21.62
N ARG A 549 10.37 12.89 22.91
CA ARG A 549 9.95 13.93 23.86
C ARG A 549 10.70 15.25 23.64
N ASN A 550 11.89 15.23 23.02
CA ASN A 550 12.67 16.44 22.76
C ASN A 550 11.99 17.38 21.75
N LEU A 551 11.12 16.83 20.90
CA LEU A 551 10.35 17.57 19.89
C LEU A 551 9.03 18.13 20.41
N VAL A 552 8.64 17.79 21.65
CA VAL A 552 7.33 18.17 22.21
C VAL A 552 7.42 19.49 22.96
N ILE A 553 6.58 20.45 22.59
CA ILE A 553 6.33 21.65 23.39
C ILE A 553 5.21 21.33 24.38
N THR A 554 5.58 20.99 25.62
CA THR A 554 4.63 20.53 26.64
C THR A 554 3.50 21.52 26.89
N SER A 555 3.75 22.83 26.83
CA SER A 555 2.73 23.88 27.02
C SER A 555 1.68 23.96 25.89
N MET A 556 1.90 23.31 24.74
CA MET A 556 0.92 23.23 23.64
C MET A 556 -0.03 22.02 23.76
N LEU A 557 0.27 21.10 24.66
CA LEU A 557 -0.55 19.93 24.93
C LEU A 557 -1.52 20.23 26.09
N SER A 558 -2.75 19.78 25.93
CA SER A 558 -3.74 19.72 27.01
C SER A 558 -3.39 18.64 28.01
N ALA A 559 -3.93 18.73 29.23
CA ALA A 559 -3.76 17.70 30.26
C ALA A 559 -4.18 16.29 29.77
N ARG A 560 -5.18 16.21 28.87
CA ARG A 560 -5.64 14.95 28.29
C ARG A 560 -4.67 14.38 27.25
N GLU A 561 -3.94 15.22 26.53
CA GLU A 561 -2.91 14.81 25.57
C GLU A 561 -1.64 14.38 26.32
N HIS A 562 -1.21 15.14 27.34
CA HIS A 562 -0.14 14.74 28.26
C HIS A 562 -0.38 13.35 28.84
N ALA A 563 -1.55 13.15 29.44
CA ALA A 563 -1.87 11.89 30.09
C ALA A 563 -1.95 10.71 29.10
N TRP A 564 -2.28 10.96 27.83
CA TRP A 564 -2.24 9.91 26.81
C TRP A 564 -0.80 9.54 26.47
N LEU A 565 0.08 10.53 26.27
CA LEU A 565 1.47 10.26 25.90
C LEU A 565 2.21 9.52 27.01
N ASN A 566 2.03 9.91 28.27
CA ASN A 566 2.62 9.20 29.42
C ASN A 566 2.11 7.75 29.51
N ARG A 567 0.79 7.52 29.35
CA ARG A 567 0.23 6.15 29.35
C ARG A 567 0.73 5.32 28.17
N TYR A 568 0.86 5.91 26.99
CA TYR A 568 1.40 5.24 25.82
C TYR A 568 2.87 4.84 26.06
N HIS A 569 3.70 5.74 26.57
CA HIS A 569 5.10 5.45 26.91
C HIS A 569 5.22 4.39 28.01
N GLN A 570 4.36 4.42 29.02
CA GLN A 570 4.28 3.36 30.02
C GLN A 570 3.96 2.00 29.40
N LEU A 571 2.95 1.93 28.52
CA LEU A 571 2.60 0.72 27.79
C LEU A 571 3.78 0.18 26.96
N VAL A 572 4.49 1.06 26.24
CA VAL A 572 5.69 0.71 25.48
C VAL A 572 6.74 0.07 26.40
N TYR A 573 7.04 0.70 27.53
CA TYR A 573 8.01 0.15 28.48
C TYR A 573 7.59 -1.21 29.04
N GLU A 574 6.35 -1.34 29.48
CA GLU A 574 5.81 -2.57 30.07
C GLU A 574 5.82 -3.74 29.07
N LYS A 575 5.49 -3.48 27.80
CA LYS A 575 5.43 -4.53 26.77
C LYS A 575 6.80 -4.93 26.24
N LEU A 576 7.76 -4.00 26.13
CA LEU A 576 9.07 -4.30 25.53
C LEU A 576 10.12 -4.71 26.56
N SER A 577 10.12 -4.12 27.76
CA SER A 577 11.17 -4.36 28.77
C SER A 577 11.40 -5.84 29.13
N PRO A 578 10.41 -6.76 29.13
CA PRO A 578 10.66 -8.17 29.40
C PRO A 578 11.60 -8.87 28.40
N PHE A 579 11.77 -8.30 27.20
CA PHE A 579 12.57 -8.87 26.10
C PHE A 579 13.92 -8.16 25.89
N LEU A 580 14.24 -7.21 26.77
CA LEU A 580 15.42 -6.35 26.69
C LEU A 580 16.44 -6.69 27.77
N PHE A 581 17.72 -6.46 27.48
CA PHE A 581 18.79 -6.52 28.48
C PHE A 581 18.78 -5.28 29.39
N GLU A 582 19.47 -5.32 30.52
CA GLU A 582 19.42 -4.23 31.52
C GLU A 582 19.81 -2.85 30.96
N GLU A 583 20.87 -2.75 30.14
CA GLU A 583 21.23 -1.48 29.47
C GLU A 583 20.13 -0.99 28.51
N GLU A 584 19.48 -1.91 27.80
CA GLU A 584 18.41 -1.60 26.86
C GLU A 584 17.14 -1.16 27.60
N LYS A 585 16.83 -1.78 28.74
CA LYS A 585 15.73 -1.38 29.63
C LYS A 585 15.94 0.02 30.17
N GLU A 586 17.14 0.34 30.65
CA GLU A 586 17.45 1.67 31.17
C GLU A 586 17.36 2.74 30.08
N TRP A 587 17.85 2.44 28.87
CA TRP A 587 17.64 3.32 27.72
C TRP A 587 16.15 3.54 27.44
N LEU A 588 15.37 2.46 27.37
CA LEU A 588 13.94 2.55 27.08
C LEU A 588 13.21 3.33 28.16
N LYS A 589 13.47 3.05 29.45
CA LYS A 589 12.93 3.77 30.61
C LYS A 589 13.16 5.27 30.51
N ASN A 590 14.37 5.68 30.10
CA ASN A 590 14.69 7.08 29.91
C ASN A 590 13.94 7.69 28.71
N LYS A 591 13.74 6.95 27.63
CA LYS A 591 12.94 7.43 26.49
C LYS A 591 11.44 7.50 26.79
N THR A 592 10.94 6.65 27.69
CA THR A 592 9.52 6.56 28.10
C THR A 592 9.21 7.22 29.44
N ALA A 593 10.11 8.03 30.00
CA ALA A 593 9.83 8.73 31.24
C ALA A 593 8.68 9.74 31.06
N GLU A 594 7.96 10.03 32.13
CA GLU A 594 6.88 11.03 32.10
C GLU A 594 7.41 12.41 31.65
N LEU A 595 6.56 13.14 30.91
CA LEU A 595 6.84 14.51 30.44
C LEU A 595 6.82 15.58 31.52
#